data_AF-A0A3D1RC09-F1
#
_entry.id   AF-A0A3D1RC09-F1
#
_cell.length_a   1.000
_cell.length_b   1.000
_cell.length_c   1.000
_cell.angle_alpha   90.00
_cell.angle_beta   90.00
_cell.angle_gamma   90.00
#
_symmetry.space_group_name_H-M   'P 1'
#
loop_
_entity.id
_entity.type
_entity.pdbx_description
1 polymer ?
#
loop_
_entity_poly.entity_id
_entity_poly.type
_entity_poly.pdbx_seq_one_letter_code
_entity_poly.pdbx_strand_id
1 'polypeptide(L)'
;MIVVDVGALRRELSLAERALLQVEGMRRGERLIGGALDELRVAMRIVASLFGPPMAPPPPPPQATPNQPWPMGAAPFQALLDSIASEAWARERLGIVEMAARDNYFVVAQVLQILERFDFSNQKLKAVRAVKDRILDQQNNYLLYGAFSFSSEKEELGRLLASRESPLPQPMATGDFERFVERATSGRSVEGWLQVV
;
A
#
# COMPACT_ATOMS: atom_id res chain seq x y z
N MET A 1 -47.05 -59.69 -51.17
CA MET A 1 -45.89 -59.61 -52.08
C MET A 1 -45.62 -58.12 -52.32
N ILE A 2 -44.67 -57.52 -51.58
CA ILE A 2 -44.36 -56.09 -51.71
C ILE A 2 -43.49 -55.96 -52.97
N VAL A 3 -44.09 -55.49 -54.06
CA VAL A 3 -43.35 -55.15 -55.28
C VAL A 3 -42.58 -53.87 -54.97
N VAL A 4 -41.32 -54.03 -54.59
CA VAL A 4 -40.40 -52.90 -54.46
C VAL A 4 -40.13 -52.40 -55.87
N ASP A 5 -40.63 -51.19 -56.19
CA ASP A 5 -40.40 -50.55 -57.48
C ASP A 5 -38.90 -50.23 -57.62
N VAL A 6 -38.19 -51.07 -58.38
CA VAL A 6 -36.75 -50.95 -58.63
C VAL A 6 -36.43 -49.59 -59.30
N GLY A 7 -37.40 -48.99 -60.00
CA GLY A 7 -37.28 -47.65 -60.58
C GLY A 7 -37.32 -46.52 -59.55
N ALA A 8 -38.13 -46.63 -58.50
CA ALA A 8 -38.19 -45.69 -57.38
C ALA A 8 -36.91 -45.78 -56.54
N LEU A 9 -36.43 -46.99 -56.23
CA LEU A 9 -35.22 -47.20 -55.45
C LEU A 9 -33.96 -46.64 -56.15
N ARG A 10 -33.90 -46.73 -57.49
CA ARG A 10 -32.79 -46.18 -58.27
C ARG A 10 -32.79 -44.65 -58.32
N ARG A 11 -33.97 -44.02 -58.28
CA ARG A 11 -34.12 -42.56 -58.26
C ARG A 11 -33.77 -41.97 -56.89
N GLU A 12 -34.19 -42.64 -55.83
CA GLU A 12 -33.84 -42.31 -54.44
C GLU A 12 -32.32 -42.40 -54.21
N LEU A 13 -31.68 -43.49 -54.68
CA LEU A 13 -30.23 -43.65 -54.56
C LEU A 13 -29.46 -42.54 -55.30
N SER A 14 -29.95 -42.10 -56.46
CA SER A 14 -29.34 -41.03 -57.25
C SER A 14 -29.43 -39.66 -56.56
N LEU A 15 -30.52 -39.41 -55.82
CA LEU A 15 -30.69 -38.19 -55.03
C LEU A 15 -29.80 -38.21 -53.78
N ALA A 16 -29.67 -39.37 -53.14
CA ALA A 16 -28.78 -39.56 -52.00
C ALA A 16 -27.30 -39.39 -52.39
N GLU A 17 -26.84 -39.99 -53.51
CA GLU A 17 -25.46 -39.84 -54.00
C GLU A 17 -25.12 -38.37 -54.31
N ARG A 18 -26.07 -37.62 -54.88
CA ARG A 18 -25.88 -36.19 -55.17
C ARG A 18 -25.83 -35.33 -53.91
N ALA A 19 -26.67 -35.62 -52.92
CA ALA A 19 -26.62 -34.94 -51.63
C ALA A 19 -25.31 -35.23 -50.88
N LEU A 20 -24.80 -36.46 -50.98
CA LEU A 20 -23.53 -36.85 -50.35
C LEU A 20 -22.33 -36.16 -51.01
N LEU A 21 -22.31 -36.04 -52.34
CA LEU A 21 -21.30 -35.26 -53.06
C LEU A 21 -21.31 -33.76 -52.70
N GLN A 22 -22.49 -33.19 -52.43
CA GLN A 22 -22.62 -31.81 -51.97
C GLN A 22 -22.07 -31.63 -50.54
N VAL A 23 -22.38 -32.56 -49.62
CA VAL A 23 -21.87 -32.54 -48.25
C VAL A 23 -20.36 -32.80 -48.19
N GLU A 24 -19.83 -33.68 -49.05
CA GLU A 24 -18.38 -33.91 -49.18
C GLU A 24 -17.62 -32.74 -49.78
N GLY A 25 -18.26 -31.95 -50.66
CA GLY A 25 -17.75 -30.65 -51.12
C GLY A 25 -17.68 -29.61 -49.99
N MET A 26 -18.66 -29.61 -49.08
CA MET A 26 -18.73 -28.71 -47.94
C MET A 26 -17.66 -29.03 -46.87
N ARG A 27 -17.40 -30.32 -46.60
CA ARG A 27 -16.30 -30.78 -45.71
C ARG A 27 -14.90 -30.52 -46.27
N ARG A 28 -14.78 -30.16 -47.55
CA ARG A 28 -13.51 -29.75 -48.17
C ARG A 28 -13.22 -28.26 -47.93
N GLY A 29 -14.25 -27.43 -47.77
CA GLY A 29 -14.14 -26.00 -47.45
C GLY A 29 -13.79 -25.70 -46.00
N GLU A 30 -14.16 -26.57 -45.05
CA GLU A 30 -13.82 -26.40 -43.61
C GLU A 30 -12.32 -26.55 -43.31
N ARG A 31 -11.54 -27.17 -44.21
CA ARG A 31 -10.10 -27.37 -44.03
C ARG A 31 -9.25 -26.15 -44.40
N LEU A 32 -9.79 -25.19 -45.15
CA LEU A 32 -9.05 -23.98 -45.55
C LEU A 32 -9.05 -22.91 -44.45
N ILE A 33 -10.06 -22.91 -43.58
CA ILE A 33 -10.14 -21.96 -42.45
C ILE A 33 -9.27 -22.45 -41.27
N GLY A 34 -9.19 -23.77 -41.04
CA GLY A 34 -8.36 -24.35 -40.00
C GLY A 34 -6.86 -24.14 -40.22
N GLY A 35 -6.37 -24.34 -41.45
CA GLY A 35 -4.93 -24.19 -41.77
C GLY A 35 -4.44 -22.74 -41.73
N ALA A 36 -5.27 -21.79 -42.19
CA ALA A 36 -4.90 -20.37 -42.21
C ALA A 36 -4.70 -19.79 -40.80
N LEU A 37 -5.48 -20.24 -39.81
CA LEU A 37 -5.33 -19.82 -38.41
C LEU A 37 -4.08 -20.41 -37.75
N ASP A 38 -3.70 -21.65 -38.10
CA ASP A 38 -2.48 -22.26 -37.56
C ASP A 38 -1.20 -21.65 -38.16
N GLU A 39 -1.20 -21.32 -39.45
CA GLU A 39 -0.12 -20.55 -40.08
C GLU A 39 0.01 -19.14 -39.45
N LEU A 40 -1.12 -18.47 -39.17
CA LEU A 40 -1.11 -17.17 -38.51
C LEU A 40 -0.56 -17.26 -37.07
N ARG A 41 -0.86 -18.34 -36.33
CA ARG A 41 -0.33 -18.58 -34.97
C ARG A 41 1.17 -18.81 -34.97
N VAL A 42 1.68 -19.60 -35.92
CA VAL A 42 3.12 -19.87 -36.03
C VAL A 42 3.86 -18.59 -36.41
N ALA A 43 3.35 -17.83 -37.38
CA ALA A 43 3.90 -16.54 -37.76
C ALA A 43 3.88 -15.53 -36.60
N MET A 44 2.77 -15.46 -35.86
CA MET A 44 2.62 -14.56 -34.71
C MET A 44 3.56 -14.91 -33.55
N ARG A 45 3.88 -16.20 -33.34
CA ARG A 45 4.88 -16.65 -32.35
C ARG A 45 6.31 -16.21 -32.71
N ILE A 46 6.65 -16.19 -33.99
CA ILE A 46 7.96 -15.68 -34.46
C ILE A 46 8.04 -14.16 -34.26
N VAL A 47 6.97 -13.43 -34.58
CA VAL A 47 6.90 -11.97 -34.35
C VAL A 47 6.94 -11.64 -32.84
N ALA A 48 6.24 -12.41 -32.00
CA ALA A 48 6.25 -12.27 -30.55
C ALA A 48 7.59 -12.65 -29.88
N SER A 49 8.53 -13.27 -30.60
CA SER A 49 9.90 -13.51 -30.12
C SER A 49 10.85 -12.33 -30.39
N LEU A 50 10.47 -11.39 -31.26
CA LEU A 50 11.26 -10.20 -31.57
C LEU A 50 11.02 -9.07 -30.55
N PHE A 51 9.86 -9.10 -29.90
CA PHE A 51 9.55 -8.30 -28.71
C PHE A 51 9.72 -9.24 -27.52
N GLY A 52 10.59 -8.92 -26.56
CA GLY A 52 10.84 -9.80 -25.40
C GLY A 52 9.56 -10.22 -24.66
N PRO A 53 9.65 -11.18 -23.70
CA PRO A 53 8.49 -11.64 -22.95
C PRO A 53 7.70 -10.41 -22.46
N PRO A 54 6.36 -10.40 -22.60
CA PRO A 54 5.56 -9.29 -22.10
C PRO A 54 6.00 -9.07 -20.67
N MET A 55 6.50 -7.86 -20.37
CA MET A 55 6.92 -7.54 -19.01
C MET A 55 5.79 -8.00 -18.12
N ALA A 56 6.08 -8.94 -17.20
CA ALA A 56 5.10 -9.37 -16.22
C ALA A 56 4.44 -8.08 -15.71
N PRO A 57 3.10 -8.02 -15.61
CA PRO A 57 2.46 -6.83 -15.08
C PRO A 57 3.23 -6.46 -13.81
N PRO A 58 3.63 -5.18 -13.64
CA PRO A 58 4.35 -4.78 -12.45
C PRO A 58 3.61 -5.39 -11.26
N PRO A 59 4.29 -6.01 -10.29
CA PRO A 59 3.62 -6.64 -9.17
C PRO A 59 2.56 -5.64 -8.68
N PRO A 60 1.31 -6.07 -8.49
CA PRO A 60 0.26 -5.16 -8.06
C PRO A 60 0.83 -4.35 -6.90
N PRO A 61 0.68 -3.01 -6.89
CA PRO A 61 1.20 -2.20 -5.79
C PRO A 61 0.76 -2.88 -4.49
N PRO A 62 1.64 -3.01 -3.48
CA PRO A 62 1.37 -3.79 -2.27
C PRO A 62 -0.06 -3.54 -1.85
N GLN A 63 -0.92 -4.56 -1.99
CA GLN A 63 -2.31 -4.43 -1.58
C GLN A 63 -2.23 -4.01 -0.12
N ALA A 64 -2.75 -2.83 0.20
CA ALA A 64 -2.73 -2.30 1.56
C ALA A 64 -3.36 -3.36 2.46
N THR A 65 -2.52 -4.08 3.21
CA THR A 65 -3.00 -4.97 4.27
C THR A 65 -3.85 -4.09 5.18
N PRO A 66 -5.13 -4.42 5.44
CA PRO A 66 -6.08 -3.50 6.06
C PRO A 66 -5.81 -3.18 7.54
N ASN A 67 -4.56 -3.28 8.02
CA ASN A 67 -4.22 -2.95 9.39
C ASN A 67 -2.79 -2.47 9.62
N GLN A 68 -2.06 -2.08 8.57
CA GLN A 68 -0.75 -1.46 8.76
C GLN A 68 -0.88 0.07 8.57
N PRO A 69 -0.49 0.88 9.56
CA PRO A 69 -0.60 2.32 9.43
C PRO A 69 0.35 2.78 8.32
N TRP A 70 -0.24 3.28 7.23
CA TRP A 70 0.50 3.82 6.09
C TRP A 70 0.58 5.34 6.21
N PRO A 71 1.69 5.96 5.79
CA PRO A 71 1.73 7.41 5.73
C PRO A 71 0.71 7.91 4.72
N MET A 72 0.22 9.13 4.93
CA MET A 72 -0.66 9.81 4.00
C MET A 72 -0.06 9.78 2.58
N GLY A 73 -0.84 9.33 1.60
CA GLY A 73 -0.40 9.25 0.21
C GLY A 73 -0.02 10.62 -0.37
N ALA A 74 0.79 10.64 -1.44
CA ALA A 74 1.30 11.89 -2.01
C ALA A 74 0.20 12.88 -2.45
N ALA A 75 -0.82 12.41 -3.17
CA ALA A 75 -1.93 13.25 -3.63
C ALA A 75 -2.77 13.85 -2.47
N PRO A 76 -3.28 13.06 -1.50
CA PRO A 76 -3.99 13.63 -0.35
C PRO A 76 -3.09 14.52 0.52
N PHE A 77 -1.79 14.21 0.61
CA PHE A 77 -0.83 15.05 1.32
C PHE A 77 -0.63 16.41 0.64
N GLN A 78 -0.58 16.45 -0.69
CA GLN A 78 -0.52 17.71 -1.42
C GLN A 78 -1.77 18.56 -1.18
N ALA A 79 -2.96 17.94 -1.23
CA ALA A 79 -4.21 18.63 -0.92
C ALA A 79 -4.24 19.20 0.51
N LEU A 80 -3.65 18.48 1.48
CA LEU A 80 -3.48 18.97 2.84
C LEU A 80 -2.57 20.21 2.87
N LEU A 81 -1.42 20.18 2.19
CA LEU A 81 -0.52 21.33 2.13
C LEU A 81 -1.16 22.55 1.48
N ASP A 82 -1.93 22.35 0.41
CA ASP A 82 -2.66 23.41 -0.28
C ASP A 82 -3.74 24.01 0.64
N SER A 83 -4.44 23.18 1.41
CA SER A 83 -5.43 23.62 2.40
C SER A 83 -4.80 24.44 3.53
N ILE A 84 -3.61 24.05 4.00
CA ILE A 84 -2.86 24.84 4.99
C ILE A 84 -2.41 26.17 4.38
N ALA A 85 -1.97 26.15 3.12
CA ALA A 85 -1.49 27.35 2.43
C ALA A 85 -2.61 28.36 2.10
N SER A 86 -3.85 27.91 1.92
CA SER A 86 -4.99 28.79 1.68
C SER A 86 -5.41 29.59 2.91
N GLU A 87 -5.03 29.16 4.11
CA GLU A 87 -5.37 29.86 5.34
C GLU A 87 -4.42 31.03 5.61
N ALA A 88 -4.99 32.21 5.88
CA ALA A 88 -4.22 33.41 6.18
C ALA A 88 -3.63 33.39 7.61
N TRP A 89 -4.30 32.71 8.53
CA TRP A 89 -4.01 32.77 9.96
C TRP A 89 -3.45 31.44 10.48
N ALA A 90 -2.46 31.54 11.35
CA ALA A 90 -1.74 30.38 11.87
C ALA A 90 -2.58 29.42 12.72
N ARG A 91 -3.62 29.92 13.39
CA ARG A 91 -4.49 29.11 14.26
C ARG A 91 -5.33 28.15 13.43
N GLU A 92 -5.79 28.61 12.27
CA GLU A 92 -6.60 27.91 11.30
C GLU A 92 -5.76 26.85 10.60
N ARG A 93 -4.53 27.21 10.20
CA ARG A 93 -3.51 26.25 9.73
C ARG A 93 -3.26 25.12 10.73
N LEU A 94 -3.09 25.44 12.02
CA LEU A 94 -2.94 24.43 13.07
C LEU A 94 -4.18 23.54 13.20
N GLY A 95 -5.38 24.11 13.14
CA GLY A 95 -6.62 23.34 13.16
C GLY A 95 -6.71 22.31 12.04
N ILE A 96 -6.27 22.66 10.82
CA ILE A 96 -6.21 21.72 9.69
C ILE A 96 -5.23 20.58 9.96
N VAL A 97 -4.04 20.88 10.49
CA VAL A 97 -3.03 19.86 10.84
C VAL A 97 -3.55 18.92 11.93
N GLU A 98 -4.18 19.46 12.98
CA GLU A 98 -4.77 18.67 14.07
C GLU A 98 -5.88 17.74 13.58
N MET A 99 -6.75 18.21 12.68
CA MET A 99 -7.78 17.37 12.08
C MET A 99 -7.15 16.25 11.24
N ALA A 100 -6.17 16.58 10.39
CA ALA A 100 -5.49 15.58 9.56
C ALA A 100 -4.80 14.50 10.41
N ALA A 101 -4.19 14.87 11.54
CA ALA A 101 -3.49 13.95 12.43
C ALA A 101 -4.39 12.99 13.21
N ARG A 102 -5.72 13.17 13.21
CA ARG A 102 -6.63 12.22 13.87
C ARG A 102 -6.69 10.90 13.13
N ASP A 103 -6.78 10.98 11.80
CA ASP A 103 -7.09 9.83 10.94
C ASP A 103 -5.90 9.39 10.07
N ASN A 104 -4.81 10.16 10.06
CA ASN A 104 -3.67 9.91 9.19
C ASN A 104 -2.36 9.75 9.96
N TYR A 105 -1.46 8.98 9.36
CA TYR A 105 -0.08 8.85 9.78
C TYR A 105 0.84 9.61 8.82
N PHE A 106 2.01 9.99 9.32
CA PHE A 106 2.98 10.77 8.56
C PHE A 106 4.38 10.17 8.67
N VAL A 107 5.23 10.50 7.72
CA VAL A 107 6.69 10.36 7.87
C VAL A 107 7.32 11.70 8.20
N VAL A 108 8.52 11.69 8.79
CA VAL A 108 9.26 12.89 9.20
C VAL A 108 9.44 13.87 8.03
N ALA A 109 9.69 13.36 6.83
CA ALA A 109 9.81 14.21 5.63
C ALA A 109 8.51 14.96 5.27
N GLN A 110 7.34 14.39 5.56
CA GLN A 110 6.05 15.06 5.40
C GLN A 110 5.84 16.09 6.52
N VAL A 111 6.21 15.74 7.76
CA VAL A 111 6.12 16.67 8.88
C VAL A 111 6.97 17.91 8.62
N LEU A 112 8.20 17.77 8.10
CA LEU A 112 9.04 18.91 7.72
C LEU A 112 8.33 19.87 6.75
N GLN A 113 7.68 19.34 5.71
CA GLN A 113 6.91 20.14 4.76
C GLN A 113 5.69 20.84 5.40
N ILE A 114 5.07 20.22 6.40
CA ILE A 114 4.03 20.88 7.21
C ILE A 114 4.64 22.04 8.01
N LEU A 115 5.81 21.84 8.64
CA LEU A 115 6.48 22.87 9.45
C LEU A 115 6.91 24.09 8.62
N GLU A 116 7.24 23.90 7.35
CA GLU A 116 7.55 24.99 6.41
C GLU A 116 6.36 25.94 6.16
N ARG A 117 5.12 25.55 6.50
CA ARG A 117 3.93 26.40 6.36
C ARG A 117 3.70 27.35 7.55
N PHE A 118 4.59 27.31 8.53
CA PHE A 118 4.55 28.15 9.71
C PHE A 118 5.78 29.03 9.77
N ASP A 119 5.57 30.34 9.89
CA ASP A 119 6.66 31.32 9.93
C ASP A 119 7.40 31.30 11.27
N PHE A 120 6.66 31.02 12.35
CA PHE A 120 7.18 31.13 13.71
C PHE A 120 7.37 29.76 14.37
N SER A 121 8.48 29.62 15.09
CA SER A 121 8.85 28.38 15.79
C SER A 121 7.82 27.93 16.83
N ASN A 122 7.16 28.86 17.50
CA ASN A 122 6.10 28.52 18.46
C ASN A 122 4.92 27.79 17.80
N GLN A 123 4.61 28.13 16.55
CA GLN A 123 3.57 27.46 15.76
C GLN A 123 4.08 26.11 15.26
N LYS A 124 5.33 26.04 14.80
CA LYS A 124 5.98 24.77 14.43
C LYS A 124 5.96 23.76 15.58
N LEU A 125 6.30 24.18 16.80
CA LEU A 125 6.26 23.32 17.99
C LEU A 125 4.85 22.80 18.29
N LYS A 126 3.81 23.62 18.09
CA LYS A 126 2.40 23.19 18.21
C LYS A 126 2.02 22.19 17.12
N ALA A 127 2.46 22.41 15.87
CA ALA A 127 2.23 21.47 14.78
C ALA A 127 2.90 20.12 15.06
N VAL A 128 4.17 20.10 15.51
CA VAL A 128 4.85 18.86 15.93
C VAL A 128 4.06 18.17 17.04
N ARG A 129 3.57 18.91 18.04
CA ARG A 129 2.78 18.35 19.14
C ARG A 129 1.53 17.62 18.65
N ALA A 130 0.87 18.13 17.60
CA ALA A 130 -0.31 17.52 17.02
C ALA A 130 -0.01 16.22 16.25
N VAL A 131 1.14 16.13 15.59
CA VAL A 131 1.48 15.00 14.71
C VAL A 131 2.42 13.97 15.32
N LYS A 132 3.12 14.28 16.43
CA LYS A 132 4.21 13.46 16.97
C LYS A 132 3.83 12.01 17.24
N ASP A 133 2.57 11.75 17.62
CA ASP A 133 2.08 10.42 17.96
C ASP A 133 1.74 9.58 16.71
N ARG A 134 1.72 10.23 15.54
CA ARG A 134 1.35 9.68 14.24
C ARG A 134 2.53 9.58 13.27
N ILE A 135 3.75 9.83 13.74
CA ILE A 135 4.97 9.65 12.96
C ILE A 135 5.37 8.17 12.95
N LEU A 136 5.54 7.61 11.75
CA LEU A 136 5.87 6.20 11.53
C LEU A 136 7.38 5.93 11.60
N ASP A 137 8.20 6.82 11.05
CA ASP A 137 9.65 6.68 10.94
C ASP A 137 10.38 7.43 12.06
N GLN A 138 10.08 7.07 13.31
CA GLN A 138 10.56 7.77 14.51
C GLN A 138 12.08 7.82 14.63
N GLN A 139 12.79 6.83 14.07
CA GLN A 139 14.24 6.85 13.97
C GLN A 139 14.79 8.10 13.24
N ASN A 140 13.98 8.74 12.41
CA ASN A 140 14.32 9.94 11.65
C ASN A 140 13.96 11.25 12.37
N ASN A 141 13.39 11.20 13.58
CA ASN A 141 12.92 12.39 14.31
C ASN A 141 14.01 13.45 14.52
N TYR A 142 15.29 13.06 14.51
CA TYR A 142 16.42 13.99 14.59
C TYR A 142 16.46 15.01 13.44
N LEU A 143 15.83 14.72 12.29
CA LEU A 143 15.73 15.66 11.17
C LEU A 143 14.83 16.85 11.49
N LEU A 144 13.85 16.70 12.39
CA LEU A 144 12.93 17.79 12.78
C LEU A 144 13.67 18.96 13.45
N TYR A 145 14.82 18.71 14.06
CA TYR A 145 15.66 19.75 14.67
C TYR A 145 16.17 20.77 13.64
N GLY A 146 16.28 20.38 12.37
CA GLY A 146 16.68 21.26 11.28
C GLY A 146 15.66 22.36 10.97
N ALA A 147 14.40 22.20 11.39
CA ALA A 147 13.35 23.20 11.18
C ALA A 147 13.40 24.37 12.18
N PHE A 148 14.29 24.30 13.18
CA PHE A 148 14.43 25.25 14.29
C PHE A 148 15.83 25.87 14.31
N SER A 149 15.90 27.17 14.55
CA SER A 149 17.16 27.91 14.51
C SER A 149 17.79 28.03 15.88
N PHE A 150 16.97 28.20 16.93
CA PHE A 150 17.46 28.50 18.27
C PHE A 150 17.65 27.23 19.12
N SER A 151 18.62 27.26 20.02
CA SER A 151 18.91 26.13 20.92
C SER A 151 17.75 25.82 21.87
N SER A 152 17.10 26.85 22.40
CA SER A 152 15.93 26.73 23.27
C SER A 152 14.77 25.98 22.60
N GLU A 153 14.53 26.24 21.31
CA GLU A 153 13.49 25.57 20.52
C GLU A 153 13.83 24.11 20.29
N LYS A 154 15.10 23.80 20.04
CA LYS A 154 15.60 22.43 19.89
C LYS A 154 15.48 21.64 21.19
N GLU A 155 15.78 22.27 22.33
CA GLU A 155 15.54 21.66 23.64
C GLU A 155 14.04 21.38 23.89
N GLU A 156 13.17 22.32 23.54
CA GLU A 156 11.72 22.14 23.69
C GLU A 156 11.19 21.02 22.78
N LEU A 157 11.65 20.96 21.53
CA LEU A 157 11.38 19.85 20.61
C LEU A 157 11.85 18.52 21.20
N GLY A 158 13.06 18.47 21.77
CA GLY A 158 13.59 17.28 22.41
C GLY A 158 12.70 16.79 23.56
N ARG A 159 12.26 17.69 24.43
CA ARG A 159 11.31 17.37 25.51
C ARG A 159 9.96 16.87 24.95
N LEU A 160 9.48 17.47 23.86
CA LEU A 160 8.22 17.12 23.23
C LEU A 160 8.22 15.70 22.64
N LEU A 161 9.33 15.31 22.01
CA LEU A 161 9.53 13.99 21.41
C LEU A 161 9.80 12.94 22.50
N ALA A 162 10.63 13.27 23.49
CA ALA A 162 10.94 12.41 24.62
C ALA A 162 9.75 12.15 25.55
N SER A 163 8.69 12.96 25.51
CA SER A 163 7.48 12.69 26.31
C SER A 163 6.63 11.52 25.80
N ARG A 164 6.99 10.94 24.64
CA ARG A 164 6.28 9.82 24.00
C ARG A 164 6.98 8.50 24.31
N GLU A 165 8.31 8.49 24.27
CA GLU A 165 9.09 7.52 25.03
C GLU A 165 8.70 7.69 26.51
N SER A 166 8.35 6.63 27.24
CA SER A 166 8.42 6.72 28.69
C SER A 166 9.80 7.26 29.05
N PRO A 167 9.94 8.21 30.00
CA PRO A 167 11.26 8.71 30.34
C PRO A 167 12.10 7.48 30.66
N LEU A 168 13.15 7.23 29.86
CA LEU A 168 14.23 6.36 30.29
C LEU A 168 14.52 6.86 31.70
N PRO A 169 14.48 5.98 32.72
CA PRO A 169 14.68 6.41 34.09
C PRO A 169 15.95 7.25 34.06
N GLN A 170 15.80 8.55 34.37
CA GLN A 170 16.95 9.42 34.51
C GLN A 170 17.91 8.66 35.42
N PRO A 171 19.22 8.66 35.17
CA PRO A 171 20.15 8.04 36.11
C PRO A 171 19.82 8.61 37.48
N MET A 172 19.16 7.78 38.29
CA MET A 172 18.72 8.15 39.61
C MET A 172 20.01 8.51 40.34
N ALA A 173 20.02 9.60 41.11
CA ALA A 173 21.15 9.85 42.00
C ALA A 173 21.42 8.56 42.77
N THR A 174 22.69 8.18 42.97
CA THR A 174 23.08 6.83 43.43
C THR A 174 22.30 6.35 44.69
N GLY A 175 21.79 7.26 45.52
CA GLY A 175 20.94 6.92 46.67
C GLY A 175 19.44 6.68 46.39
N ASP A 176 18.91 7.11 45.25
CA ASP A 176 17.48 6.97 44.90
C ASP A 176 17.16 5.63 44.23
N PHE A 177 18.17 4.95 43.67
CA PHE A 177 18.02 3.63 43.04
C PHE A 177 17.62 2.55 44.06
N GLU A 178 18.26 2.54 45.23
CA GLU A 178 17.98 1.58 46.31
C GLU A 178 16.54 1.70 46.83
N ARG A 179 16.05 2.94 47.03
CA ARG A 179 14.66 3.19 47.45
C ARG A 179 13.64 2.77 46.40
N PHE A 180 13.98 2.91 45.13
CA PHE A 180 13.12 2.47 44.03
C PHE A 180 13.03 0.94 43.98
N VAL A 181 14.16 0.24 44.09
CA VAL A 181 14.21 -1.24 44.11
C VAL A 181 13.44 -1.79 45.31
N GLU A 182 13.68 -1.25 46.50
CA GLU A 182 13.01 -1.68 47.74
C GLU A 182 11.49 -1.52 47.65
N ARG A 183 11.00 -0.42 47.06
CA ARG A 183 9.57 -0.21 46.82
C ARG A 183 9.00 -1.13 45.72
N ALA A 184 9.79 -1.48 44.72
CA ALA A 184 9.38 -2.38 43.64
C ALA A 184 9.33 -3.85 44.08
N THR A 185 10.20 -4.26 45.01
CA THR A 185 10.25 -5.64 45.54
C THR A 185 9.34 -5.85 46.74
N SER A 186 9.01 -4.81 47.51
CA SER A 186 8.11 -4.90 48.67
C SER A 186 6.63 -5.17 48.30
N GLY A 187 6.26 -5.04 47.01
CA GLY A 187 4.89 -5.25 46.52
C GLY A 187 4.59 -6.61 45.86
N ARG A 188 5.57 -7.52 45.71
CA ARG A 188 5.31 -8.88 45.18
C ARG A 188 5.95 -9.93 46.07
N SER A 189 5.09 -10.67 46.76
CA SER A 189 5.43 -11.94 47.40
C SER A 189 6.22 -12.81 46.41
N VAL A 190 7.45 -13.17 46.80
CA VAL A 190 8.41 -13.95 46.01
C VAL A 190 8.13 -15.46 46.03
N GLU A 191 7.02 -15.92 46.60
CA GLU A 191 6.71 -17.35 46.76
C GLU A 191 6.15 -18.07 45.51
N GLY A 192 6.22 -17.45 44.32
CA GLY A 192 5.67 -18.03 43.09
C GLY A 192 6.64 -18.79 42.18
N TRP A 193 7.95 -18.78 42.44
CA TRP A 193 8.97 -19.18 41.44
C TRP A 193 9.76 -20.46 41.74
N LEU A 194 9.31 -21.32 42.67
CA LEU A 194 9.99 -22.59 42.99
C LEU A 194 9.08 -23.82 42.93
N GLN A 195 8.30 -23.96 41.85
CA GLN A 195 7.62 -25.22 41.51
C GLN A 195 7.53 -25.41 39.99
N VAL A 196 8.65 -25.36 39.25
CA VAL A 196 8.83 -26.15 38.02
C VAL A 196 10.34 -26.38 37.81
N VAL A 197 10.88 -27.45 38.39
CA VAL A 197 12.05 -28.19 37.88
C VAL A 197 11.73 -29.67 37.97
#